data_AF-A0A126P4C5-F1
#
_entry.id   AF-A0A126P4C5-F1
#
_cell.length_a   1.000
_cell.length_b   1.000
_cell.length_c   1.000
_cell.angle_alpha   90.00
_cell.angle_beta   90.00
_cell.angle_gamma   90.00
#
_symmetry.space_group_name_H-M   'P 1'
#
loop_
_entity.id
_entity.type
_entity.pdbx_description
1 polymer ?
#
loop_
_entity_poly.entity_id
_entity_poly.type
_entity_poly.pdbx_seq_one_letter_code
_entity_poly.pdbx_strand_id
1 'polypeptide(L)' 'MATLSYKAGDMVQLTPDFANQARVGPFEVLRMMPVRDNAENQYRVRGPDGLERAIGQHEIVEKRADARD' A
#
# COMPACT_ATOMS: atom_id res chain seq x y z
N MET A 1 -1.57 11.83 -14.56
CA MET A 1 -1.86 10.63 -13.76
C MET A 1 -1.19 10.83 -12.42
N ALA A 2 -1.95 10.97 -11.34
CA ALA A 2 -1.38 11.28 -10.03
C ALA A 2 -0.68 10.04 -9.48
N THR A 3 0.64 10.08 -9.39
CA THR A 3 1.42 9.11 -8.61
C THR A 3 1.14 9.36 -7.13
N LEU A 4 0.12 8.69 -6.60
CA LEU A 4 -0.17 8.73 -5.16
C LEU A 4 1.03 8.17 -4.42
N SER A 5 1.69 9.06 -3.68
CA SER A 5 2.87 8.76 -2.88
C SER A 5 2.42 8.59 -1.43
N TYR A 6 2.46 7.37 -0.93
CA TYR A 6 2.05 7.06 0.44
C TYR A 6 3.23 7.23 1.41
N LYS A 7 2.95 7.73 2.61
CA LYS A 7 3.96 7.98 3.67
C LYS A 7 3.84 6.93 4.77
N ALA A 8 4.90 6.78 5.57
CA ALA A 8 4.84 5.94 6.75
C ALA A 8 3.76 6.45 7.73
N GLY A 9 2.94 5.55 8.26
CA GLY A 9 1.77 5.82 9.09
C GLY A 9 0.45 5.98 8.32
N ASP A 10 0.48 5.98 6.97
CA ASP A 10 -0.74 6.07 6.17
C ASP A 10 -1.51 4.75 6.18
N MET A 11 -2.84 4.81 6.27
CA MET A 11 -3.71 3.64 6.33
C MET A 11 -4.35 3.39 4.97
N VAL A 12 -3.86 2.38 4.25
CA VAL A 12 -4.28 2.05 2.89
C VAL A 12 -5.15 0.80 2.86
N GLN A 13 -6.05 0.71 1.89
CA GLN A 13 -6.78 -0.53 1.61
C GLN A 13 -6.12 -1.22 0.42
N LEU A 14 -5.93 -2.53 0.52
CA LEU A 14 -5.35 -3.32 -0.56
C LEU A 14 -6.42 -4.00 -1.38
N THR A 15 -6.11 -4.32 -2.64
CA THR A 15 -6.98 -5.15 -3.47
C THR A 15 -7.06 -6.55 -2.86
N PRO A 16 -8.28 -7.09 -2.64
CA PRO A 16 -8.45 -8.38 -1.97
C PRO A 16 -8.04 -9.58 -2.84
N ASP A 17 -7.85 -9.38 -4.15
CA ASP A 17 -7.70 -10.45 -5.14
C ASP A 17 -6.23 -10.81 -5.44
N PHE A 18 -5.25 -10.09 -4.88
CA PHE A 18 -3.86 -10.34 -5.24
C PHE A 18 -3.30 -11.59 -4.55
N ALA A 19 -2.93 -12.59 -5.36
CA ALA A 19 -2.30 -13.85 -4.97
C ALA A 19 -3.14 -14.80 -4.09
N ASN A 20 -4.48 -14.76 -4.18
CA ASN A 20 -5.40 -15.65 -3.43
C ASN A 20 -5.23 -15.57 -1.89
N GLN A 21 -4.68 -14.46 -1.40
CA GLN A 21 -4.57 -14.18 0.02
C GLN A 21 -5.63 -13.14 0.38
N ALA A 22 -6.52 -13.49 1.30
CA ALA A 22 -7.52 -12.57 1.82
C ALA A 22 -6.84 -11.41 2.57
N ARG A 23 -6.66 -10.27 1.90
CA ARG A 23 -6.11 -9.04 2.47
C ARG A 23 -7.25 -8.20 3.04
N VAL A 24 -7.79 -8.65 4.17
CA VAL A 24 -8.96 -8.02 4.81
C VAL A 24 -8.50 -6.99 5.83
N GLY A 25 -8.82 -5.72 5.57
CA GLY A 25 -8.65 -4.63 6.53
C GLY A 25 -7.77 -3.48 6.01
N PRO A 26 -7.65 -2.41 6.81
CA PRO A 26 -6.69 -1.35 6.53
C PRO A 26 -5.28 -1.84 6.85
N PHE A 27 -4.32 -1.44 6.03
CA PHE A 27 -2.91 -1.75 6.18
C PHE A 27 -2.15 -0.45 6.44
N GLU A 28 -1.30 -0.46 7.45
CA GLU A 28 -0.45 0.68 7.79
C GLU A 28 0.81 0.67 6.92
N VAL A 29 1.07 1.74 6.18
CA VAL A 29 2.32 1.91 5.45
C VAL A 29 3.45 2.11 6.46
N LEU A 30 4.43 1.20 6.48
CA LEU A 30 5.59 1.30 7.36
C LEU A 30 6.72 2.08 6.71
N ARG A 31 6.97 1.84 5.42
CA ARG A 31 8.02 2.53 4.65
C ARG A 31 7.89 2.27 3.16
N MET A 32 8.36 3.22 2.37
CA MET A 32 8.65 3.01 0.94
C MET A 32 9.95 2.21 0.81
N MET A 33 9.94 1.17 -0.02
CA MET A 33 11.13 0.42 -0.39
C MET A 33 11.83 1.12 -1.56
N PRO A 34 13.17 1.07 -1.64
CA PRO A 34 13.88 1.62 -2.79
C PRO A 34 13.40 0.94 -4.07
N VAL A 35 13.10 1.76 -5.08
CA VAL A 35 12.70 1.30 -6.41
C VAL A 35 13.83 0.42 -6.95
N ARG A 36 13.57 -0.89 -7.03
CA ARG A 36 14.45 -1.79 -7.78
C ARG A 36 14.20 -1.53 -9.27
N ASP A 37 15.17 -1.87 -10.12
CA ASP A 37 15.24 -1.72 -11.60
C ASP A 37 13.92 -1.77 -12.40
N ASN A 38 12.85 -2.35 -11.86
CA ASN A 38 11.51 -2.45 -12.45
C ASN A 38 10.63 -1.19 -12.37
N ALA A 39 11.18 -0.03 -11.99
CA ALA A 39 10.53 1.29 -12.03
C ALA A 39 9.23 1.48 -11.21
N GLU A 40 8.81 0.48 -10.41
CA GLU A 40 7.62 0.58 -9.56
C GLU A 40 7.96 0.85 -8.09
N ASN A 41 7.23 1.80 -7.50
CA ASN A 41 7.28 2.07 -6.07
C ASN A 41 6.69 0.90 -5.29
N GLN A 42 7.53 0.27 -4.47
CA GLN A 42 7.10 -0.74 -3.52
C GLN A 42 6.94 -0.10 -2.14
N TYR A 43 5.89 -0.50 -1.44
CA TYR A 43 5.60 -0.09 -0.07
C TYR A 43 5.60 -1.31 0.82
N ARG A 44 6.14 -1.16 2.02
CA ARG A 44 6.03 -2.17 3.07
C ARG A 44 4.89 -1.74 3.98
N VAL A 45 3.88 -2.59 4.10
CA VAL A 45 2.67 -2.33 4.87
C VAL A 45 2.49 -3.36 5.97
N ARG A 46 1.78 -3.01 7.05
CA ARG A 46 1.44 -3.89 8.17
C ARG A 46 -0.06 -4.13 8.20
N GLY A 47 -0.47 -5.38 8.17
CA GLY A 47 -1.88 -5.74 8.30
C GLY A 47 -2.40 -5.70 9.74
N PRO A 48 -3.72 -5.80 9.94
CA PRO A 48 -4.33 -5.90 11.26
C PRO A 48 -3.93 -7.18 11.99
N ASP A 49 -3.49 -8.20 11.25
CA ASP A 49 -2.89 -9.43 11.74
C ASP A 49 -1.44 -9.24 12.27
N GLY A 50 -0.90 -8.02 12.17
CA GLY A 50 0.44 -7.66 12.64
C GLY A 50 1.57 -8.06 11.69
N LEU A 51 1.27 -8.78 10.60
CA LEU A 51 2.27 -9.20 9.61
C LEU A 51 2.60 -8.07 8.62
N GLU A 52 3.89 -7.99 8.29
CA GLU A 52 4.41 -7.08 7.29
C GLU A 52 4.38 -7.69 5.89
N ARG A 53 3.93 -6.92 4.90
CA ARG A 53 3.82 -7.33 3.50
C ARG A 53 4.42 -6.26 2.60
N ALA A 54 5.17 -6.68 1.58
CA ALA A 54 5.62 -5.77 0.52
C ALA A 54 4.57 -5.76 -0.58
N ILE A 55 4.10 -4.58 -0.97
CA ILE A 55 3.07 -4.38 -1.98
C ILE A 55 3.49 -3.29 -2.96
N GLY A 56 3.16 -3.47 -4.23
CA GLY A 56 3.33 -2.45 -5.26
C GLY A 56 2.29 -1.35 -5.11
N GLN A 57 2.58 -0.16 -5.66
CA GLN A 57 1.61 0.94 -5.71
C GLN A 57 0.28 0.53 -6.37
N HIS A 58 0.32 -0.38 -7.35
CA HIS A 58 -0.85 -0.88 -8.06
C HIS A 58 -1.77 -1.77 -7.21
N GLU A 59 -1.28 -2.30 -6.09
CA GLU A 59 -2.07 -3.16 -5.18
C GLU A 59 -2.89 -2.35 -4.17
N ILE A 60 -2.68 -1.04 -4.10
CA ILE A 60 -3.41 -0.16 -3.19
C ILE A 60 -4.72 0.26 -3.88
N VAL A 61 -5.85 -0.12 -3.29
CA VAL A 61 -7.15 0.43 -3.69
C VAL A 61 -7.11 1.90 -3.34
N GLU A 62 -7.23 2.72 -4.37
CA GLU A 62 -7.26 4.17 -4.29
C GLU A 62 -8.48 4.62 -3.48
N LYS A 63 -8.44 4.49 -2.15
CA LYS A 63 -9.23 5.36 -1.30
C LYS A 63 -8.55 6.71 -1.48
N ARG A 64 -9.17 7.57 -2.29
CA ARG A 64 -8.88 9.00 -2.25
C ARG A 64 -8.86 9.39 -0.78
N ALA A 65 -7.66 9.52 -0.22
CA ALA A 65 -7.48 10.36 0.93
C ALA A 65 -7.88 11.73 0.39
N ASP A 66 -9.12 12.10 0.70
CA ASP A 66 -9.62 13.45 0.51
C ASP A 66 -8.73 14.33 1.39
N ALA A 67 -7.54 14.65 0.88
CA ALA A 67 -6.72 15.74 1.34
C ALA A 67 -7.44 17.00 0.86
N ARG A 68 -8.54 17.30 1.56
CA ARG A 68 -9.24 18.55 1.47
C ARG A 68 -8.44 19.53 2.30
N ASP A 69 -7.70 20.39 1.62
CA ASP A 69 -7.38 21.74 2.09
C ASP A 69 -7.79 22.71 0.99
#